data_AF-A0A7S6SG91-F1
#
_entry.id   AF-A0A7S6SG91-F1
#
_cell.length_a   1.000
_cell.length_b   1.000
_cell.length_c   1.000
_cell.angle_alpha   90.00
_cell.angle_beta   90.00
_cell.angle_gamma   90.00
#
_symmetry.space_group_name_H-M   'P 1'
#
loop_
_entity.id
_entity.type
_entity.pdbx_description
1 polymer ?
#
loop_
_entity_poly.entity_id
_entity_poly.type
_entity_poly.pdbx_seq_one_letter_code
_entity_poly.pdbx_strand_id
1 'polypeptide(L)' 'MAVFLADLAELVTPTGQLRVFADDPDSRVLECALSGGARLIVTGDCAMLDQKEFEDVEIVTLREFLRRVQPAG' A
#
# COMPACT_ATOMS: atom_id res chain seq x y z
N MET A 1 22.10 -0.72 14.87
CA MET A 1 21.88 -1.64 13.74
C MET A 1 21.18 -0.85 12.65
N ALA A 2 21.71 -0.87 11.43
CA ALA A 2 20.98 -0.39 10.26
C ALA A 2 20.20 -1.58 9.69
N VAL A 3 18.99 -1.33 9.18
CA VAL A 3 18.18 -2.33 8.49
C VAL A 3 17.91 -1.78 7.10
N PHE A 4 18.11 -2.60 6.06
CA PHE A 4 17.74 -2.22 4.70
C PHE A 4 16.31 -2.68 4.42
N LEU A 5 15.55 -1.85 3.69
CA LEU A 5 14.15 -2.17 3.37
C LEU A 5 14.04 -3.48 2.56
N ALA A 6 15.03 -3.73 1.70
CA ALA A 6 15.13 -4.95 0.89
C ALA A 6 15.25 -6.24 1.73
N ASP A 7 15.72 -6.15 2.99
CA ASP A 7 15.81 -7.31 3.88
C ASP A 7 14.45 -7.69 4.50
N LEU A 8 13.46 -6.79 4.43
CA LEU A 8 12.14 -6.94 5.04
C LEU A 8 10.99 -6.95 4.01
N ALA A 9 11.32 -6.81 2.72
CA ALA A 9 10.34 -6.64 1.65
C ALA A 9 10.51 -7.71 0.57
N GLU A 10 9.41 -8.02 -0.13
CA GLU A 10 9.46 -8.77 -1.37
C GLU A 10 9.68 -7.80 -2.54
N LEU A 11 10.67 -8.08 -3.40
CA LEU A 11 10.92 -7.28 -4.59
C LEU A 11 10.05 -7.75 -5.74
N VAL A 12 9.16 -6.89 -6.19
CA VAL A 12 8.27 -7.14 -7.33
C VAL A 12 8.64 -6.27 -8.52
N THR A 13 8.33 -6.75 -9.72
CA THR A 13 8.45 -5.97 -10.96
C THR A 13 7.07 -5.80 -11.58
N PRO A 14 6.44 -4.62 -11.43
CA PRO A 14 5.14 -4.37 -12.05
C PRO A 14 5.22 -4.47 -13.57
N THR A 15 4.26 -5.16 -14.18
CA THR A 15 4.22 -5.40 -15.63
C THR A 15 3.28 -4.46 -16.40
N GLY A 16 2.52 -3.61 -15.70
CA GLY A 16 1.57 -2.66 -16.28
C GLY A 16 1.73 -1.25 -15.72
N GLN A 17 1.11 -0.27 -16.37
CA GLN A 17 1.01 1.10 -15.88
C GLN A 17 -0.43 1.46 -15.56
N LEU A 18 -0.66 1.89 -14.33
CA LEU A 18 -1.90 2.45 -13.83
C LEU A 18 -1.84 3.98 -13.90
N ARG A 19 -2.99 4.60 -14.15
CA ARG A 19 -3.20 6.05 -14.06
C ARG A 19 -4.48 6.31 -13.29
N VAL A 20 -4.46 5.93 -12.01
CA VAL A 20 -5.62 6.03 -11.11
C VAL A 20 -5.63 7.39 -10.42
N PHE A 21 -4.44 7.85 -10.01
CA PHE A 21 -4.27 9.13 -9.36
C PHE A 21 -3.75 10.19 -10.34
N ALA A 22 -3.95 11.45 -9.97
CA ALA A 22 -3.41 12.58 -10.73
C ALA A 22 -1.88 12.65 -10.62
N ASP A 23 -1.31 12.15 -9.53
CA ASP A 23 0.14 12.01 -9.36
C ASP A 23 0.60 10.61 -9.76
N ASP A 24 1.61 10.55 -10.63
CA ASP A 24 2.15 9.29 -11.18
C ASP A 24 2.77 8.37 -10.09
N PRO A 25 3.49 8.87 -9.06
CA PRO A 25 4.01 8.07 -7.95
C PRO A 25 2.94 7.28 -7.19
N ASP A 26 1.76 7.82 -6.93
CA ASP A 26 0.71 7.13 -6.18
C ASP A 26 0.17 5.92 -6.95
N SER A 27 0.02 6.06 -8.27
CA SER A 27 -0.40 4.95 -9.13
C SER A 27 0.61 3.81 -9.10
N ARG A 28 1.91 4.10 -8.93
CA ARG A 28 2.96 3.08 -8.78
C ARG A 28 2.89 2.34 -7.44
N VAL A 29 2.35 2.97 -6.38
CA VAL A 29 2.11 2.27 -5.11
C VAL A 29 1.02 1.21 -5.30
N LEU A 30 -0.04 1.51 -6.05
CA LEU A 30 -1.06 0.51 -6.41
C LEU A 30 -0.48 -0.61 -7.27
N GLU A 31 0.30 -0.28 -8.30
CA GLU A 31 0.98 -1.27 -9.14
C GLU A 31 1.84 -2.24 -8.30
N CYS A 32 2.60 -1.70 -7.34
CA CYS A 32 3.40 -2.48 -6.41
C CYS A 32 2.54 -3.41 -5.55
N ALA A 33 1.46 -2.88 -4.96
CA ALA A 33 0.54 -3.65 -4.12
C ALA A 33 -0.09 -4.82 -4.89
N LEU A 34 -0.60 -4.57 -6.09
CA LEU A 34 -1.18 -5.61 -6.95
C LEU A 34 -0.14 -6.66 -7.35
N SER A 35 1.05 -6.22 -7.76
CA SER A 35 2.14 -7.12 -8.17
C SER A 35 2.65 -7.99 -7.01
N GLY A 36 2.62 -7.47 -5.78
CA GLY A 36 2.97 -8.21 -4.56
C GLY A 36 1.80 -8.95 -3.91
N GLY A 37 0.60 -8.94 -4.51
CA GLY A 37 -0.58 -9.58 -3.93
C GLY A 37 -0.97 -9.03 -2.55
N ALA A 38 -0.64 -7.77 -2.27
CA ALA A 38 -0.98 -7.11 -1.02
C ALA A 38 -2.49 -6.87 -0.94
N ARG A 39 -3.07 -7.11 0.24
CA ARG A 39 -4.50 -6.85 0.49
C ARG A 39 -4.76 -5.47 1.10
N LEU A 40 -3.70 -4.80 1.55
CA LEU A 40 -3.76 -3.55 2.31
C LEU A 40 -2.60 -2.64 1.91
N ILE A 41 -2.90 -1.38 1.66
CA ILE A 41 -1.93 -0.27 1.64
C ILE A 41 -2.15 0.54 2.91
N VAL A 42 -1.10 0.70 3.71
CA VAL A 42 -1.12 1.55 4.90
C VAL A 42 -0.41 2.85 4.56
N THR A 43 -1.16 3.96 4.50
CA THR A 43 -0.60 5.26 4.12
C THR A 43 -1.20 6.41 4.94
N GLY A 44 -0.50 7.54 4.95
CA GLY A 44 -1.01 8.82 5.44
C GLY A 44 -1.42 9.78 4.31
N ASP A 45 -1.29 9.35 3.05
CA ASP A 45 -1.64 10.16 1.89
C ASP A 45 -3.16 10.30 1.74
N CYS A 46 -3.66 11.54 1.78
CA CYS A 46 -5.10 11.81 1.71
C CYS A 46 -5.71 11.47 0.35
N ALA A 47 -4.99 11.71 -0.76
CA ALA A 47 -5.52 11.45 -2.10
C ALA A 47 -5.69 9.95 -2.34
N MET A 48 -4.74 9.14 -1.85
CA MET A 48 -4.89 7.69 -1.85
C MET A 48 -6.01 7.21 -0.92
N LEU A 49 -6.13 7.79 0.27
CA LEU A 49 -7.17 7.41 1.24
C LEU A 49 -8.59 7.71 0.74
N ASP A 50 -8.78 8.74 -0.10
CA ASP A 50 -10.07 9.06 -0.71
C ASP A 50 -10.57 7.98 -1.67
N GLN A 51 -9.64 7.22 -2.29
CA GLN A 51 -9.97 6.07 -3.14
C GLN A 51 -10.53 4.89 -2.33
N LYS A 52 -10.11 4.75 -1.05
CA LYS A 52 -10.49 3.71 -0.06
C LYS A 52 -10.16 2.27 -0.43
N GLU A 53 -10.38 1.88 -1.67
CA GLU A 53 -10.17 0.53 -2.18
C GLU A 53 -9.90 0.58 -3.69
N PHE A 54 -9.02 -0.30 -4.16
CA PHE A 54 -8.79 -0.50 -5.57
C PHE A 54 -8.59 -1.99 -5.83
N GLU A 55 -9.46 -2.57 -6.67
CA GLU A 55 -9.56 -4.03 -6.85
C GLU A 55 -9.70 -4.74 -5.48
N ASP A 56 -8.80 -5.65 -5.13
CA ASP A 56 -8.82 -6.37 -3.84
C ASP A 56 -7.89 -5.73 -2.78
N VAL A 57 -7.50 -4.47 -2.98
CA VAL A 57 -6.54 -3.75 -2.12
C VAL A 57 -7.24 -2.63 -1.36
N GLU A 58 -7.39 -2.80 -0.04
CA GLU A 58 -7.89 -1.76 0.85
C GLU A 58 -6.80 -0.71 1.13
N ILE A 59 -7.15 0.58 1.09
CA ILE A 59 -6.26 1.68 1.46
C ILE A 59 -6.71 2.23 2.82
N VAL A 60 -5.84 2.08 3.82
CA VAL A 60 -6.17 2.39 5.21
C VAL A 60 -5.14 3.29 5.86
N THR A 61 -5.58 4.01 6.89
CA THR A 61 -4.66 4.75 7.76
C THR A 61 -3.87 3.80 8.65
N LEU A 62 -2.69 4.22 9.10
CA LEU A 62 -1.92 3.48 10.12
C LEU A 62 -2.75 3.20 11.38
N ARG A 63 -3.58 4.17 11.80
CA ARG A 63 -4.46 4.01 12.97
C ARG A 63 -5.47 2.88 12.79
N GLU A 64 -6.08 2.77 11.61
CA GLU A 64 -7.01 1.68 11.30
C GLU A 64 -6.30 0.33 11.26
N PHE A 65 -5.14 0.26 10.60
CA PHE A 65 -4.34 -0.95 10.54
C PHE A 65 -3.97 -1.45 11.95
N LEU A 66 -3.44 -0.57 12.81
CA LEU A 66 -3.05 -0.93 14.17
C LEU A 66 -4.22 -1.45 15.00
N ARG A 67 -5.44 -0.90 14.84
CA ARG A 67 -6.64 -1.43 15.50
C ARG A 67 -7.01 -2.86 15.06
N ARG A 68 -6.62 -3.28 13.85
CA ARG A 68 -6.89 -4.63 13.33
C ARG A 68 -5.87 -5.65 13.83
N VAL A 69 -4.60 -5.24 13.99
CA VAL A 69 -3.49 -6.17 14.28
C VAL A 69 -3.04 -6.19 15.74
N GLN A 70 -3.34 -5.14 16.51
CA GLN A 70 -3.05 -5.13 17.94
C GLN A 70 -4.10 -5.96 18.68
N PRO A 71 -3.69 -6.88 19.58
CA PRO A 71 -4.64 -7.55 20.45
C PRO A 71 -5.36 -6.52 21.31
N ALA A 72 -6.65 -6.75 21.56
CA ALA A 72 -7.37 -6.00 22.60
C ALA A 72 -6.60 -6.19 23.91
N GLY A 73 -6.15 -5.08 24.49
CA GLY A 73 -5.40 -5.06 25.74
C GLY A 73 -6.20 -5.64 26.91
#